data_AF-A0A0N1GK88-F1
#
_entry.id   AF-A0A0N1GK88-F1
#
_cell.length_a   1.000
_cell.length_b   1.000
_cell.length_c   1.000
_cell.angle_alpha   90.00
_cell.angle_beta   90.00
_cell.angle_gamma   90.00
#
_symmetry.space_group_name_H-M   'P 1'
#
loop_
_entity.id
_entity.type
_entity.pdbx_description
1 polymer ?
#
loop_
_entity_poly.entity_id
_entity_poly.type
_entity_poly.pdbx_seq_one_letter_code
_entity_poly.pdbx_strand_id
1 'polypeptide(L)' 'MAVDLSFYKSDLAEELRDEGSVNTYGTAILTVLEQRGIDVPADARQRITECGDLEILHAWLVRAATATSAAEIFADGKA' A
#
# COMPACT_ATOMS: atom_id res chain seq x y z
N MET A 1 -25.77 -19.50 -21.56
CA MET A 1 -26.04 -19.47 -20.10
C MET A 1 -24.93 -18.67 -19.46
N ALA A 2 -25.24 -17.56 -18.77
CA ALA A 2 -24.26 -16.85 -17.97
C ALA A 2 -24.09 -17.64 -16.67
N VAL A 3 -22.88 -18.13 -16.42
CA VAL A 3 -22.53 -18.72 -15.13
C VAL A 3 -22.44 -17.59 -14.11
N ASP A 4 -23.21 -17.70 -13.04
CA ASP A 4 -23.16 -16.76 -11.93
C ASP A 4 -21.84 -16.94 -11.17
N LEU A 5 -20.90 -16.03 -11.40
CA LEU A 5 -19.57 -16.04 -10.79
C LEU A 5 -19.58 -15.47 -9.35
N SER A 6 -20.76 -15.15 -8.80
CA SER A 6 -20.88 -14.68 -7.41
C SER A 6 -20.36 -15.71 -6.40
N PHE A 7 -20.40 -17.00 -6.74
CA PHE A 7 -19.81 -18.09 -5.94
C PHE A 7 -18.29 -17.95 -5.76
N TYR A 8 -17.59 -17.29 -6.69
CA TYR A 8 -16.14 -17.02 -6.60
C TYR A 8 -15.82 -15.71 -5.85
N LYS A 9 -16.85 -14.95 -5.44
CA LYS A 9 -16.75 -13.79 -4.53
C LYS A 9 -17.11 -14.22 -3.10
N SER A 10 -16.43 -15.25 -2.60
CA SER A 10 -16.47 -15.60 -1.17
C SER A 10 -15.71 -14.53 -0.38
N ASP A 11 -16.15 -14.21 0.85
CA ASP A 11 -15.43 -13.30 1.75
C ASP A 11 -13.94 -13.67 1.87
N LEU A 12 -13.62 -14.97 1.90
CA LEU A 12 -12.23 -15.46 1.91
C LEU A 12 -11.44 -15.10 0.63
N ALA A 13 -12.08 -15.08 -0.53
CA ALA A 13 -11.43 -14.70 -1.78
C ALA A 13 -11.20 -13.18 -1.87
N GLU A 14 -12.06 -12.40 -1.22
CA GLU A 14 -11.88 -10.96 -1.07
C GLU A 14 -10.81 -10.65 -0.01
N GLU A 15 -10.79 -11.34 1.14
CA GLU A 15 -9.72 -11.24 2.15
C GLU A 15 -8.34 -11.58 1.55
N LEU A 16 -8.23 -12.67 0.79
CA LEU A 16 -6.98 -13.03 0.09
C LEU A 16 -6.58 -12.01 -0.98
N ARG A 17 -7.55 -11.36 -1.64
CA ARG A 17 -7.30 -10.24 -2.57
C ARG A 17 -6.84 -8.99 -1.83
N ASP A 18 -7.39 -8.73 -0.67
CA ASP A 18 -7.05 -7.61 0.19
C ASP A 18 -5.62 -7.78 0.74
N GLU A 19 -5.30 -8.96 1.28
CA GLU A 19 -3.94 -9.34 1.71
C GLU A 19 -2.92 -9.24 0.57
N GLY A 20 -3.27 -9.75 -0.61
CA GLY A 20 -2.44 -9.64 -1.81
C GLY A 20 -2.25 -8.19 -2.27
N SER A 21 -3.28 -7.36 -2.11
CA SER A 21 -3.24 -5.93 -2.44
C SER A 21 -2.38 -5.16 -1.44
N VAL A 22 -2.53 -5.43 -0.14
CA VAL A 22 -1.75 -4.81 0.96
C VAL A 22 -0.25 -5.03 0.72
N ASN A 23 0.15 -6.27 0.47
CA ASN A 23 1.55 -6.61 0.19
C ASN A 23 2.05 -5.95 -1.12
N THR A 24 1.19 -5.84 -2.13
CA THR A 24 1.53 -5.18 -3.41
C THR A 24 1.71 -3.68 -3.23
N TYR A 25 0.83 -3.00 -2.48
CA TYR A 25 0.96 -1.57 -2.21
C TYR A 25 2.18 -1.25 -1.35
N GLY A 26 2.44 -2.03 -0.29
CA GLY A 26 3.62 -1.86 0.54
C GLY A 26 4.92 -1.95 -0.29
N THR A 27 5.01 -2.96 -1.16
CA THR A 27 6.13 -3.12 -2.09
C THR A 27 6.22 -1.95 -3.07
N ALA A 28 5.09 -1.52 -3.65
CA ALA A 28 5.05 -0.42 -4.61
C ALA A 28 5.54 0.91 -4.02
N ILE A 29 5.16 1.22 -2.76
CA ILE A 29 5.63 2.41 -2.05
C ILE A 29 7.17 2.37 -1.92
N LEU A 30 7.71 1.24 -1.49
CA LEU A 30 9.16 1.07 -1.34
C LEU A 30 9.90 1.22 -2.68
N THR A 31 9.36 0.64 -3.75
CA THR A 31 9.92 0.79 -5.10
C THR A 31 9.93 2.25 -5.56
N VAL A 32 8.85 3.00 -5.34
CA VAL A 32 8.78 4.42 -5.71
C VAL A 32 9.82 5.25 -4.93
N LEU A 33 9.95 5.02 -3.62
CA LEU A 33 10.93 5.74 -2.80
C LEU A 33 12.37 5.43 -3.24
N GLU A 34 12.67 4.18 -3.57
CA GLU A 34 13.98 3.78 -4.11
C GLU A 34 14.28 4.45 -5.45
N GLN A 35 13.33 4.46 -6.40
CA GLN A 35 13.49 5.13 -7.69
C GLN A 35 13.72 6.64 -7.55
N ARG A 36 13.24 7.22 -6.46
CA ARG A 36 13.43 8.63 -6.14
C ARG A 36 14.70 8.92 -5.35
N GLY A 37 15.49 7.89 -5.04
CA GLY A 37 16.73 8.04 -4.27
C GLY A 37 16.48 8.43 -2.81
N ILE A 38 15.29 8.14 -2.28
CA ILE A 38 14.94 8.43 -0.90
C ILE A 38 15.34 7.23 -0.05
N ASP A 39 16.23 7.47 0.91
CA ASP A 39 16.56 6.45 1.89
C ASP A 39 15.34 6.16 2.76
N VAL A 40 14.99 4.88 2.86
CA VAL A 40 13.87 4.41 3.68
C VAL A 40 14.44 3.70 4.90
N PRO A 41 14.42 4.33 6.09
CA PRO A 41 14.92 3.71 7.31
C PRO A 41 14.10 2.48 7.67
N ALA A 42 14.70 1.55 8.43
CA ALA A 42 14.08 0.26 8.77
C ALA A 42 12.71 0.43 9.46
N ASP A 43 12.56 1.43 10.33
CA ASP A 43 11.29 1.77 11.01
C ASP A 43 10.18 2.13 10.01
N ALA A 44 10.51 2.96 9.00
CA ALA A 44 9.57 3.31 7.95
C ALA A 44 9.21 2.11 7.06
N ARG A 45 10.19 1.25 6.74
CA ARG A 45 9.93 0.01 5.99
C ARG A 45 8.98 -0.90 6.74
N GLN A 46 9.25 -1.14 8.02
CA GLN A 46 8.43 -1.97 8.87
C GLN A 46 6.99 -1.42 8.95
N ARG A 47 6.84 -0.11 9.16
CA ARG A 47 5.53 0.55 9.20
C ARG A 47 4.75 0.42 7.88
N ILE A 48 5.42 0.47 6.73
CA ILE A 48 4.80 0.25 5.41
C ILE A 48 4.34 -1.21 5.26
N THR A 49 5.18 -2.17 5.63
CA THR A 49 4.90 -3.61 5.43
C THR A 49 3.88 -4.17 6.44
N GLU A 50 3.78 -3.59 7.63
CA GLU A 50 2.83 -4.02 8.67
C GLU A 50 1.46 -3.33 8.55
N CYS A 51 1.34 -2.31 7.69
CA CYS A 51 0.07 -1.62 7.48
C CYS A 51 -0.89 -2.51 6.68
N GLY A 52 -1.97 -2.96 7.31
CA GLY A 52 -3.03 -3.75 6.67
C GLY A 52 -4.17 -2.92 6.09
N ASP A 53 -4.05 -1.59 6.03
CA ASP A 53 -5.10 -0.69 5.57
C ASP A 53 -4.79 -0.18 4.16
N LEU A 54 -5.58 -0.64 3.18
CA LEU A 54 -5.39 -0.29 1.77
C LEU A 54 -5.59 1.20 1.48
N GLU A 55 -6.47 1.89 2.19
CA GLU A 55 -6.71 3.32 1.97
C GLU A 55 -5.50 4.13 2.42
N ILE A 56 -4.93 3.77 3.58
CA ILE A 56 -3.70 4.38 4.10
C ILE A 56 -2.53 4.10 3.14
N LEU A 57 -2.36 2.86 2.71
CA LEU A 57 -1.30 2.47 1.79
C LEU A 57 -1.41 3.18 0.44
N HIS A 58 -2.61 3.29 -0.13
CA HIS A 58 -2.82 4.05 -1.35
C HIS A 58 -2.47 5.53 -1.17
N ALA A 59 -2.86 6.13 -0.04
CA ALA A 59 -2.54 7.52 0.26
C ALA A 59 -1.03 7.75 0.45
N TRP A 60 -0.31 6.78 1.01
CA TRP A 60 1.16 6.81 1.10
C TRP A 60 1.81 6.65 -0.27
N LEU A 61 1.28 5.81 -1.16
CA LEU A 61 1.78 5.64 -2.52
C LEU A 61 1.68 6.95 -3.31
N VAL A 62 0.54 7.65 -3.24
CA VAL A 62 0.36 8.94 -3.89
C VAL A 62 1.37 9.98 -3.37
N ARG A 63 1.61 10.02 -2.05
CA ARG A 63 2.59 10.93 -1.44
C ARG A 63 4.03 10.55 -1.81
N ALA A 64 4.36 9.27 -1.87
CA ALA A 64 5.69 8.78 -2.22
C ALA A 64 6.14 9.27 -3.61
N ALA A 65 5.20 9.52 -4.53
CA ALA A 65 5.49 10.09 -5.85
C ALA A 65 6.12 11.49 -5.78
N THR A 66 5.84 12.29 -4.73
CA THR A 66 6.28 13.69 -4.62
C THR A 66 7.09 14.02 -3.35
N ALA A 67 7.07 13.17 -2.33
CA ALA A 67 7.70 13.39 -1.03
C ALA A 67 9.21 13.66 -1.11
N THR A 68 9.81 14.62 -0.42
CA THR A 68 11.29 14.76 -0.48
C THR A 68 12.02 13.84 0.50
N SER A 69 11.28 13.18 1.39
CA SER A 69 11.81 12.26 2.41
C SER A 69 10.81 11.15 2.73
N ALA A 70 11.30 10.04 3.33
CA ALA A 70 10.45 8.94 3.76
C ALA A 70 9.46 9.36 4.86
N ALA A 71 9.78 10.37 5.68
CA ALA A 71 8.89 10.83 6.75
C ALA A 71 7.62 11.52 6.21
N GLU A 72 7.73 12.23 5.08
CA GLU A 72 6.62 12.98 4.48
C GLU A 72 5.50 12.07 3.96
N ILE A 73 5.78 10.80 3.65
CA ILE A 73 4.73 9.86 3.21
C ILE A 73 3.72 9.60 4.32
N PHE A 74 4.15 9.69 5.59
CA PHE A 74 3.33 9.43 6.77
C PHE A 74 2.60 10.66 7.29
N ALA A 75 2.78 11.82 6.66
CA ALA A 75 2.08 13.03 7.06
C ALA A 75 0.57 12.83 6.84
N ASP A 76 -0.19 12.90 7.93
CA ASP A 76 -1.65 12.87 7.88
C ASP A 76 -2.12 14.04 7.03
N GLY A 77 -3.11 13.80 6.17
CA GLY A 77 -3.69 14.84 5.33
C GLY A 77 -4.54 15.81 6.16
N LYS A 78 -3.92 16.57 7.06
CA LYS A 78 -4.48 17.76 7.69
C LYS A 78 -3.43 18.85 7.78
N ALA A 79 -3.60 19.85 6.93
CA ALA A 79 -3.42 21.23 7.36
C ALA A 79 -4.59 21.63 8.27
#